data_AF-A0A9E5UNT3-F1
#
_entry.id   AF-A0A9E5UNT3-F1
#
_cell.length_a   1.000
_cell.length_b   1.000
_cell.length_c   1.000
_cell.angle_alpha   90.00
_cell.angle_beta   90.00
_cell.angle_gamma   90.00
#
_symmetry.space_group_name_H-M   'P 1'
#
loop_
_entity.id
_entity.type
_entity.pdbx_description
1 polymer ?
#
loop_
_entity_poly.entity_id
_entity_poly.type
_entity_poly.pdbx_seq_one_letter_code
_entity_poly.pdbx_strand_id
1 'polypeptide(L)' 'MSPSAPLASLTVPLGGQQIEMHPIAFEAGGMPLLRVRIREGRRFTVFDIDPGTATAWGEALQAWGRSPAGSPP' A
#
# COMPACT_ATOMS: atom_id res chain seq x y z
N MET A 1 19.35 -10.43 -4.62
CA MET A 1 17.91 -10.35 -4.95
C MET A 1 17.64 -9.02 -5.63
N SER A 2 17.25 -9.03 -6.90
CA SER A 2 16.69 -7.83 -7.53
C SER A 2 15.40 -7.48 -6.80
N PRO A 3 15.15 -6.20 -6.44
CA PRO A 3 13.84 -5.83 -5.93
C PRO A 3 12.81 -6.18 -7.01
N SER A 4 11.82 -7.00 -6.67
CA SER A 4 10.66 -7.21 -7.53
C SER A 4 10.02 -5.85 -7.81
N ALA A 5 9.55 -5.64 -9.05
CA ALA A 5 8.81 -4.44 -9.39
C ALA A 5 7.64 -4.23 -8.40
N PRO A 6 7.28 -2.97 -8.08
CA PRO A 6 6.18 -2.71 -7.16
C PRO A 6 4.89 -3.31 -7.70
N LEU A 7 4.07 -3.87 -6.81
CA LEU A 7 2.71 -4.30 -7.11
C LEU A 7 1.85 -3.09 -7.56
N ALA A 8 2.08 -1.93 -6.96
CA ALA A 8 1.51 -0.67 -7.43
C ALA A 8 2.38 0.52 -7.06
N SER A 9 2.28 1.56 -7.89
CA SER A 9 2.85 2.89 -7.65
C SER A 9 1.78 3.93 -7.94
N LEU A 10 1.39 4.70 -6.93
CA LEU A 10 0.32 5.67 -6.99
C LEU A 10 0.84 7.06 -6.61
N THR A 11 0.34 8.09 -7.28
CA THR A 11 0.58 9.49 -6.93
C THR A 11 -0.75 10.12 -6.55
N VAL A 12 -0.85 10.64 -5.33
CA VAL A 12 -2.02 11.40 -4.90
C VAL A 12 -2.05 12.74 -5.66
N PRO A 13 -3.12 13.05 -6.42
CA PRO A 13 -3.16 14.26 -7.25
C PRO A 13 -3.05 15.56 -6.43
N LEU A 14 -3.62 15.54 -5.22
CA LEU A 14 -3.57 16.64 -4.28
C LEU A 14 -2.44 16.39 -3.28
N GLY A 15 -1.37 17.18 -3.34
CA GLY A 15 -0.23 17.08 -2.42
C GLY A 15 0.94 16.24 -2.91
N GLY A 16 0.74 15.42 -3.96
CA GLY A 16 1.84 14.71 -4.63
C GLY A 16 2.48 13.60 -3.80
N GLN A 17 1.78 13.08 -2.79
CA GLN A 17 2.27 11.95 -2.01
C GLN A 17 2.40 10.72 -2.92
N GLN A 18 3.47 9.98 -2.73
CA GLN A 18 3.76 8.76 -3.50
C GLN A 18 3.53 7.56 -2.61
N ILE A 19 2.79 6.58 -3.11
CA ILE A 19 2.52 5.31 -2.43
C ILE A 19 3.05 4.19 -3.30
N GLU A 20 3.99 3.41 -2.78
CA GLU A 20 4.49 2.21 -3.43
C GLU A 20 4.22 0.98 -2.56
N MET A 21 3.87 -0.14 -3.20
CA MET A 21 3.63 -1.41 -2.55
C MET A 21 4.53 -2.49 -3.13
N HIS A 22 5.37 -3.10 -2.30
CA HIS A 22 6.41 -4.05 -2.72
C HIS A 22 6.22 -5.39 -2.00
N PRO A 23 5.94 -6.49 -2.73
CA PRO A 23 5.96 -7.81 -2.13
C PRO A 23 7.34 -8.12 -1.56
N ILE A 24 7.39 -8.63 -0.33
CA ILE A 24 8.62 -9.15 0.26
C ILE A 24 8.56 -10.67 0.16
N ALA A 25 9.47 -11.24 -0.63
CA ALA A 25 9.71 -12.67 -0.63
C ALA A 25 10.58 -13.05 0.57
N PHE A 26 10.11 -13.99 1.38
CA PHE A 26 10.94 -14.68 2.38
C PHE A 26 11.34 -16.04 1.83
N GLU A 27 12.56 -16.48 2.11
CA GLU A 27 12.95 -17.87 1.83
C GLU A 27 12.20 -18.84 2.75
N ALA A 28 11.92 -20.05 2.21
CA ALA A 28 11.31 -21.22 2.83
C ALA A 28 10.51 -21.00 4.15
N GLY A 29 9.21 -20.72 4.03
CA GLY A 29 8.22 -20.89 5.10
C GLY A 29 7.86 -19.63 5.91
N GLY A 30 8.48 -18.49 5.64
CA GLY A 30 8.07 -17.21 6.23
C GLY A 30 6.71 -16.70 5.73
N MET A 31 5.99 -15.97 6.57
CA MET A 31 4.76 -15.29 6.16
C MET A 31 5.09 -14.23 5.10
N PRO A 32 4.46 -14.25 3.91
CA PRO A 32 4.67 -13.20 2.92
C PRO A 32 4.16 -11.86 3.48
N LEU A 33 4.96 -10.81 3.31
CA LEU A 33 4.58 -9.46 3.71
C LEU A 33 4.53 -8.54 2.50
N LEU A 34 3.73 -7.49 2.59
CA LEU A 34 3.70 -6.38 1.65
C LEU A 34 4.29 -5.14 2.31
N ARG A 35 5.38 -4.62 1.75
CA ARG A 35 5.96 -3.35 2.20
C ARG A 35 5.23 -2.18 1.56
N VAL A 36 4.66 -1.33 2.39
CA VAL A 36 4.04 -0.06 1.98
C VAL A 36 5.03 1.06 2.24
N ARG A 37 5.30 1.88 1.22
CA ARG A 37 6.15 3.07 1.30
C ARG A 37 5.31 4.28 0.93
N ILE A 38 5.16 5.21 1.86
CA ILE A 38 4.47 6.49 1.64
C ILE A 38 5.51 7.59 1.76
N ARG A 39 5.64 8.40 0.71
CA ARG A 39 6.51 9.57 0.66
C ARG A 39 5.69 10.83 0.54
N GLU A 40 5.93 11.77 1.45
CA GLU A 40 5.40 13.13 1.40
C GLU A 40 6.57 14.13 1.51
N GLY A 41 7.06 14.60 0.36
CA GLY A 41 8.24 15.46 0.28
C GLY A 41 9.50 14.81 0.86
N ARG A 42 9.86 15.21 2.10
CA ARG A 42 11.00 14.66 2.89
C ARG A 42 10.55 13.69 3.99
N ARG A 43 9.26 13.54 4.22
CA ARG A 43 8.69 12.60 5.20
C ARG A 43 8.46 11.25 4.54
N PHE A 44 8.81 10.19 5.25
CA PHE A 44 8.67 8.83 4.77
C PHE A 44 8.05 7.98 5.88
N THR A 45 7.02 7.22 5.51
CA THR A 45 6.46 6.17 6.35
C THR A 45 6.65 4.85 5.61
N VAL A 46 7.28 3.88 6.26
CA VAL A 46 7.48 2.54 5.72
C VAL A 46 7.03 1.54 6.77
N PHE A 47 6.15 0.64 6.38
CA PHE A 47 5.66 -0.43 7.23
C PHE A 47 5.34 -1.65 6.38
N ASP A 48 5.34 -2.82 7.01
CA ASP A 48 5.02 -4.08 6.38
C ASP A 48 3.68 -4.58 6.90
N ILE A 49 2.84 -5.11 6.02
CA ILE A 49 1.53 -5.70 6.36
C ILE A 49 1.45 -7.14 5.90
N ASP A 50 0.75 -7.97 6.65
CA ASP A 50 0.43 -9.34 6.27
C ASP A 50 -0.73 -9.39 5.25
N PRO A 51 -0.99 -10.54 4.60
CA PRO A 51 -2.03 -10.67 3.59
C PRO A 51 -3.44 -10.36 4.11
N GLY A 52 -3.75 -10.68 5.37
CA GLY A 52 -5.06 -10.39 5.97
C GLY A 52 -5.29 -8.90 6.14
N THR A 53 -4.29 -8.20 6.68
CA THR A 53 -4.31 -6.73 6.78
C THR A 53 -4.40 -6.07 5.40
N ALA A 54 -3.68 -6.58 4.38
CA ALA A 54 -3.74 -6.07 3.02
C ALA A 54 -5.14 -6.21 2.39
N THR A 55 -5.79 -7.37 2.57
CA THR A 55 -7.17 -7.58 2.08
C THR A 55 -8.15 -6.60 2.72
N ALA A 56 -8.14 -6.49 4.06
CA ALA A 56 -9.04 -5.59 4.77
C ALA A 56 -8.84 -4.12 4.36
N TRP A 57 -7.59 -3.69 4.18
CA TRP A 57 -7.29 -2.34 3.73
C TRP A 57 -7.80 -2.09 2.30
N GLY A 58 -7.57 -3.03 1.38
CA GLY A 58 -8.05 -2.93 0.00
C GLY A 58 -9.57 -2.88 -0.11
N GLU A 59 -10.28 -3.66 0.71
CA GLU A 59 -11.75 -3.63 0.79
C GLU A 59 -12.26 -2.27 1.30
N ALA A 60 -11.65 -1.73 2.36
CA ALA A 60 -12.01 -0.41 2.90
C ALA A 60 -11.79 0.72 1.86
N LEU A 61 -10.66 0.71 1.16
CA LEU A 61 -10.37 1.67 0.10
C LEU A 61 -11.37 1.59 -1.05
N GLN A 62 -11.72 0.38 -1.49
CA GLN A 62 -12.70 0.17 -2.56
C GLN A 62 -14.11 0.59 -2.14
N ALA A 63 -14.50 0.28 -0.90
CA ALA A 63 -15.78 0.72 -0.36
C ALA A 63 -15.87 2.25 -0.38
N TRP A 64 -14.84 2.94 0.13
CA TRP A 64 -14.78 4.40 0.11
C TRP A 64 -14.80 4.98 -1.31
N GLY A 65 -14.00 4.42 -2.24
CA GLY A 65 -13.94 4.91 -3.62
C GLY A 65 -15.24 4.74 -4.42
N ARG A 66 -16.13 3.85 -3.99
CA ARG A 66 -17.46 3.65 -4.59
C ARG A 66 -18.54 4.51 -3.93
N SER A 67 -18.29 5.11 -2.77
CA SER A 67 -19.25 5.98 -2.09
C SER A 67 -19.54 7.24 -2.92
N PRO A 68 -20.79 7.72 -2.98
CA PRO A 68 -21.13 8.99 -3.61
C PRO A 68 -20.32 10.12 -2.97
N ALA A 69 -19.50 10.80 -3.79
CA ALA A 69 -18.70 11.99 -3.48
C ALA A 69 -18.34 12.19 -1.98
N GLY A 70 -17.44 11.34 -1.46
CA GLY A 70 -16.62 11.68 -0.29
C GLY A 70 -17.33 11.78 1.06
N SER A 71 -18.59 11.32 1.19
CA SER A 71 -19.19 11.19 2.51
C SER A 71 -18.46 10.12 3.32
N PRO A 72 -17.92 10.45 4.50
CA PRO A 72 -17.45 9.41 5.42
C PRO A 72 -18.63 8.50 5.80
N PRO A 73 -18.36 7.23 6.15
CA PRO A 73 -19.40 6.31 6.62
C PRO A 73 -20.16 6.87 7.83
#